data_AF-A0A7C8ZMU0-F1
#
_entry.id   AF-A0A7C8ZMU0-F1
#
_cell.length_a   1.000
_cell.length_b   1.000
_cell.length_c   1.000
_cell.angle_alpha   90.00
_cell.angle_beta   90.00
_cell.angle_gamma   90.00
#
_symmetry.space_group_name_H-M   'P 1'
#
loop_
_entity.id
_entity.type
_entity.pdbx_description
1 polymer ?
#
loop_
_entity_poly.entity_id
_entity_poly.type
_entity_poly.pdbx_seq_one_letter_code
_entity_poly.pdbx_strand_id
1 'polypeptide(L)'
;MAENKASVVARLQSVKQKSGKTYTQIAEETGLTNVYVAQLLRRQAHLKPDTAPKLRAALPDLTDDLVEEMMKPPFRSYDPHIVQEPAIYRLNEAVLHFGESIKETSMRTLAME
;
A
#
# COMPACT_ATOMS: atom_id res chain seq x y z
N MET A 1 -0.66 -1.00 26.00
CA MET A 1 0.52 -1.06 25.09
C MET A 1 0.10 -0.44 23.78
N ALA A 2 0.87 0.50 23.22
CA ALA A 2 0.55 1.07 21.92
C ALA A 2 0.57 -0.04 20.86
N GLU A 3 -0.44 -0.09 20.00
CA GLU A 3 -0.53 -1.10 18.94
C GLU A 3 0.59 -0.85 17.91
N ASN A 4 1.42 -1.87 17.65
CA ASN A 4 2.49 -1.76 16.67
C ASN A 4 1.91 -1.93 15.24
N LYS A 5 2.44 -1.19 14.25
CA LYS A 5 2.04 -1.23 12.83
C LYS A 5 1.81 -2.65 12.32
N ALA A 6 2.68 -3.61 12.66
CA ALA A 6 2.56 -5.00 12.22
C ALA A 6 1.24 -5.65 12.69
N SER A 7 0.81 -5.36 13.91
CA SER A 7 -0.46 -5.85 14.47
C SER A 7 -1.67 -5.25 13.75
N VAL A 8 -1.66 -3.93 13.50
CA VAL A 8 -2.70 -3.25 12.71
C VAL A 8 -2.79 -3.85 11.30
N VAL A 9 -1.65 -4.04 10.62
CA VAL A 9 -1.62 -4.65 9.29
C VAL A 9 -2.17 -6.06 9.31
N ALA A 10 -1.83 -6.89 10.29
CA ALA A 10 -2.36 -8.25 10.39
C ALA A 10 -3.90 -8.26 10.53
N ARG A 11 -4.46 -7.35 11.34
CA ARG A 11 -5.91 -7.18 11.49
C ARG A 11 -6.57 -6.75 10.19
N LEU A 12 -6.00 -5.77 9.49
CA LEU A 12 -6.48 -5.31 8.18
C LEU A 12 -6.45 -6.42 7.11
N GLN A 13 -5.39 -7.21 7.07
CA GLN A 13 -5.31 -8.35 6.15
C GLN A 13 -6.33 -9.43 6.50
N SER A 14 -6.61 -9.66 7.78
CA SER A 14 -7.65 -10.58 8.23
C SER A 14 -9.04 -10.15 7.73
N VAL A 15 -9.36 -8.85 7.81
CA VAL A 15 -10.62 -8.30 7.27
C VAL A 15 -10.76 -8.58 5.77
N LYS A 16 -9.72 -8.30 4.98
CA LYS A 16 -9.71 -8.60 3.54
C LYS A 16 -9.77 -10.10 3.23
N GLN A 17 -9.19 -10.95 4.08
CA GLN A 17 -9.25 -12.39 3.91
C GLN A 17 -10.67 -12.92 4.18
N LYS A 18 -11.31 -12.46 5.26
CA LYS A 18 -12.68 -12.83 5.64
C LYS A 18 -13.71 -12.39 4.61
N SER A 19 -13.52 -11.23 3.97
CA SER A 19 -14.44 -10.77 2.93
C SER A 19 -14.42 -11.63 1.66
N GLY A 20 -13.38 -12.46 1.46
CA GLY A 20 -13.22 -13.26 0.24
C GLY A 20 -12.93 -12.47 -1.03
N LYS A 21 -12.88 -11.12 -0.95
CA LYS A 21 -12.70 -10.24 -2.11
C LYS A 21 -11.24 -10.11 -2.51
N THR A 22 -10.97 -10.00 -3.80
CA THR A 22 -9.66 -9.61 -4.35
C THR A 22 -9.44 -8.09 -4.20
N TYR A 23 -8.20 -7.62 -4.29
CA TYR A 23 -7.93 -6.18 -4.29
C TYR A 23 -8.59 -5.46 -5.49
N THR A 24 -8.72 -6.14 -6.64
CA THR A 24 -9.39 -5.60 -7.82
C THR A 24 -10.89 -5.38 -7.57
N GLN A 25 -11.59 -6.36 -7.00
CA GLN A 25 -13.02 -6.21 -6.65
C GLN A 25 -13.25 -5.08 -5.65
N ILE A 26 -12.40 -4.96 -4.61
CA ILE A 26 -12.50 -3.85 -3.66
C ILE A 26 -12.24 -2.50 -4.36
N ALA A 27 -11.29 -2.45 -5.29
CA ALA A 27 -11.02 -1.26 -6.09
C ALA A 27 -12.24 -0.83 -6.92
N GLU A 28 -12.90 -1.76 -7.59
CA GLU A 28 -14.11 -1.51 -8.38
C GLU A 28 -15.25 -0.94 -7.52
N GLU A 29 -15.52 -1.54 -6.35
CA GLU A 29 -16.57 -1.09 -5.44
C GLU A 29 -16.27 0.29 -4.83
N THR A 30 -15.00 0.63 -4.63
CA THR A 30 -14.59 1.88 -3.98
C THR A 30 -14.26 3.01 -4.94
N GLY A 31 -14.02 2.70 -6.23
CA GLY A 31 -13.46 3.63 -7.21
C GLY A 31 -11.98 3.96 -6.97
N LEU A 32 -11.27 3.11 -6.22
CA LEU A 32 -9.84 3.24 -5.95
C LEU A 32 -9.02 2.35 -6.88
N THR A 33 -7.70 2.56 -6.96
CA THR A 33 -6.83 1.60 -7.64
C THR A 33 -6.55 0.40 -6.75
N ASN A 34 -6.40 -0.79 -7.34
CA ASN A 34 -6.12 -2.03 -6.61
C ASN A 34 -4.82 -1.94 -5.79
N VAL A 35 -3.78 -1.29 -6.33
CA VAL A 35 -2.53 -1.03 -5.63
C VAL A 35 -2.78 -0.10 -4.44
N TYR A 36 -3.55 0.98 -4.61
CA TYR A 36 -3.84 1.87 -3.49
C TYR A 36 -4.60 1.16 -2.35
N VAL A 37 -5.60 0.33 -2.67
CA VAL A 37 -6.28 -0.53 -1.68
C VAL A 37 -5.28 -1.46 -0.99
N ALA A 38 -4.39 -2.11 -1.74
CA ALA A 38 -3.36 -2.98 -1.17
C ALA A 38 -2.36 -2.24 -0.25
N GLN A 39 -2.04 -0.98 -0.57
CA GLN A 39 -1.17 -0.11 0.23
C GLN A 39 -1.88 0.39 1.50
N LEU A 40 -3.17 0.70 1.43
CA LEU A 40 -4.00 1.06 2.58
C LEU A 40 -4.02 -0.08 3.61
N LEU A 41 -4.31 -1.31 3.16
CA LEU A 41 -4.35 -2.50 4.01
C LEU A 41 -2.97 -2.96 4.52
N ARG A 42 -1.88 -2.38 3.99
CA ARG A 42 -0.49 -2.57 4.45
C ARG A 42 0.06 -1.41 5.27
N ARG A 43 -0.77 -0.40 5.57
CA ARG A 43 -0.34 0.85 6.24
C ARG A 43 0.88 1.48 5.55
N GLN A 44 0.82 1.61 4.23
CA GLN A 44 1.81 2.32 3.40
C GLN A 44 1.24 3.58 2.74
N ALA A 45 -0.09 3.68 2.70
CA ALA A 45 -0.85 4.88 2.35
C ALA A 45 -1.84 5.23 3.47
N HIS A 46 -2.26 6.49 3.52
CA HIS A 46 -3.32 6.94 4.42
C HIS A 46 -4.66 6.97 3.69
N LEU A 47 -5.73 6.64 4.38
CA LEU A 47 -7.09 6.70 3.86
C LEU A 47 -7.59 8.15 3.88
N LYS A 48 -8.17 8.61 2.77
CA LYS A 48 -8.80 9.93 2.71
C LYS A 48 -10.22 9.87 3.29
N PRO A 49 -10.68 10.89 4.04
CA PRO A 49 -12.00 10.91 4.66
C PRO A 49 -13.14 10.58 3.68
N ASP A 50 -13.12 11.19 2.50
CA ASP A 50 -14.17 11.03 1.47
C ASP A 50 -14.29 9.60 0.94
N THR A 51 -13.22 8.81 1.05
CA THR A 51 -13.18 7.41 0.57
C THR A 51 -13.46 6.39 1.66
N ALA A 52 -13.49 6.80 2.92
CA ALA A 52 -13.70 5.90 4.04
C ALA A 52 -15.08 5.24 4.06
N PRO A 53 -16.20 5.94 3.76
CA PRO A 53 -17.52 5.30 3.68
C PRO A 53 -17.58 4.21 2.61
N LYS A 54 -16.97 4.46 1.45
CA LYS A 54 -16.91 3.49 0.35
C LYS A 54 -16.11 2.26 0.74
N LEU A 55 -14.95 2.45 1.38
CA LEU A 55 -14.10 1.35 1.82
C LEU A 55 -14.79 0.50 2.90
N ARG A 56 -15.52 1.11 3.83
CA ARG A 56 -16.34 0.40 4.81
C ARG A 56 -17.49 -0.38 4.18
N ALA A 57 -18.15 0.19 3.18
CA ALA A 57 -19.18 -0.55 2.43
C ALA A 57 -18.58 -1.78 1.72
N ALA A 58 -17.37 -1.65 1.16
CA ALA A 58 -16.67 -2.75 0.50
C ALA A 58 -16.12 -3.81 1.48
N LEU A 59 -15.74 -3.38 2.69
CA LEU A 59 -15.20 -4.22 3.76
C LEU A 59 -15.95 -3.94 5.09
N PRO A 60 -17.16 -4.52 5.29
CA PRO A 60 -18.02 -4.21 6.43
C PRO A 60 -17.41 -4.52 7.80
N ASP A 61 -16.48 -5.47 7.87
CA ASP A 61 -15.78 -5.85 9.10
C ASP A 61 -14.65 -4.87 9.49
N LEU A 62 -14.46 -3.77 8.76
CA LEU A 62 -13.57 -2.68 9.16
C LEU A 62 -14.14 -1.94 10.38
N THR A 63 -13.54 -2.19 11.53
CA THR A 63 -13.86 -1.50 12.79
C THR A 63 -13.41 -0.04 12.76
N ASP A 64 -14.00 0.78 13.63
CA ASP A 64 -13.73 2.21 13.70
C ASP A 64 -12.26 2.52 14.02
N ASP A 65 -11.67 1.78 14.96
CA ASP A 65 -10.27 1.93 15.33
C ASP A 65 -9.33 1.61 14.15
N LEU A 66 -9.64 0.62 13.32
CA LEU A 66 -8.85 0.31 12.13
C LEU A 66 -8.94 1.42 11.10
N VAL A 67 -10.12 2.02 10.92
CA VAL A 67 -10.30 3.13 9.98
C VAL A 67 -9.58 4.38 10.48
N GLU A 68 -9.65 4.68 11.77
CA GLU A 68 -8.87 5.76 12.39
C GLU A 68 -7.37 5.55 12.19
N GLU A 69 -6.86 4.33 12.42
CA GLU A 69 -5.47 3.98 12.14
C GLU A 69 -5.13 4.17 10.66
N MET A 70 -6.01 3.75 9.75
CA MET A 70 -5.80 3.92 8.30
C MET A 70 -5.74 5.39 7.89
N MET A 71 -6.46 6.30 8.55
CA MET A 71 -6.43 7.74 8.26
C MET A 71 -5.16 8.44 8.74
N LYS A 72 -4.47 7.90 9.77
CA LYS A 72 -3.21 8.46 10.25
C LYS A 72 -2.10 8.33 9.19
N PRO A 73 -1.25 9.36 8.98
CA PRO A 73 -0.07 9.25 8.13
C PRO A 73 0.80 8.05 8.52
N PRO A 74 1.12 7.13 7.59
CA PRO A 74 1.91 5.95 7.94
C PRO A 74 3.41 6.25 7.94
N PHE A 75 4.12 5.71 8.91
CA PHE A 75 5.54 5.46 8.76
C PHE A 75 5.74 4.34 7.75
N ARG A 76 6.16 4.69 6.55
CA ARG A 76 6.43 3.71 5.48
C ARG A 76 7.65 2.88 5.83
N SER A 77 7.52 1.57 5.66
CA SER A 77 8.56 0.60 5.98
C SER A 77 8.30 -0.71 5.24
N TYR A 78 9.32 -1.53 5.07
CA TYR A 78 9.21 -2.85 4.45
C TYR A 78 10.05 -3.84 5.25
N ASP A 79 9.77 -5.13 5.09
CA ASP A 79 10.64 -6.17 5.64
C ASP A 79 11.97 -6.16 4.86
N PRO A 80 13.14 -5.96 5.51
CA PRO A 80 14.43 -5.97 4.83
C PRO A 80 14.71 -7.25 4.03
N HIS A 81 14.08 -8.38 4.40
CA HIS A 81 14.26 -9.65 3.71
C HIS A 81 13.30 -9.82 2.51
N ILE A 82 12.38 -8.87 2.27
CA ILE A 82 11.40 -8.99 1.17
C ILE A 82 12.06 -9.07 -0.21
N VAL A 83 13.27 -8.53 -0.36
CA VAL A 83 14.05 -8.61 -1.59
C VAL A 83 14.46 -10.05 -1.95
N GLN A 84 14.38 -11.00 -1.00
CA GLN A 84 14.61 -12.41 -1.25
C GLN A 84 13.41 -13.09 -1.94
N GLU A 85 12.23 -12.47 -1.93
CA GLU A 85 11.08 -12.97 -2.67
C GLU A 85 11.35 -12.82 -4.18
N PRO A 86 11.25 -13.88 -4.99
CA PRO A 86 11.65 -13.86 -6.39
C PRO A 86 11.01 -12.76 -7.25
N ALA A 87 9.71 -12.48 -7.10
CA ALA A 87 9.05 -11.45 -7.90
C ALA A 87 9.51 -10.03 -7.50
N ILE A 88 9.67 -9.77 -6.21
CA ILE A 88 10.23 -8.51 -5.70
C ILE A 88 11.71 -8.37 -6.09
N TYR A 89 12.50 -9.44 -6.04
CA TYR A 89 13.88 -9.42 -6.49
C TYR A 89 13.99 -8.96 -7.95
N ARG A 90 13.14 -9.48 -8.84
CA ARG A 90 13.11 -9.07 -10.25
C ARG A 90 12.76 -7.60 -10.44
N LEU A 91 11.83 -7.07 -9.65
CA LEU A 91 11.52 -5.65 -9.67
C LEU A 91 12.71 -4.80 -9.19
N ASN A 92 13.41 -5.24 -8.14
CA ASN A 92 14.61 -4.59 -7.66
C ASN A 92 15.76 -4.65 -8.69
N GLU A 93 15.96 -5.81 -9.33
CA GLU A 93 16.92 -6.02 -10.40
C GLU A 93 16.66 -5.08 -11.57
N ALA A 94 15.40 -4.89 -11.97
CA ALA A 94 15.04 -3.91 -13.00
C ALA A 94 15.45 -2.48 -12.61
N VAL A 95 15.24 -2.06 -11.36
CA VAL A 95 15.69 -0.75 -10.87
C VAL A 95 17.21 -0.65 -10.87
N LEU A 96 17.93 -1.70 -10.47
CA LEU A 96 19.40 -1.71 -10.45
C LEU A 96 20.01 -1.71 -11.86
N HIS A 97 19.41 -2.42 -12.81
CA HIS A 97 19.90 -2.50 -14.18
C HIS A 97 19.58 -1.25 -15.00
N PHE A 98 18.36 -0.71 -14.87
CA PHE A 98 17.91 0.42 -15.68
C PHE A 98 18.03 1.77 -14.98
N GLY A 99 18.40 1.81 -13.70
CA GLY A 99 18.40 3.01 -12.87
C GLY A 99 19.22 4.18 -13.44
N GLU A 100 20.46 3.92 -13.87
CA GLU A 100 21.32 4.96 -14.47
C GLU A 100 20.74 5.47 -15.79
N SER A 101 20.24 4.59 -16.65
CA SER A 101 19.61 4.99 -17.92
C SER A 101 18.33 5.81 -17.70
N ILE A 102 17.50 5.43 -16.73
CA ILE A 102 16.28 6.18 -16.37
C ILE A 102 16.65 7.55 -15.80
N LYS A 103 17.63 7.61 -14.90
CA LYS A 103 18.14 8.86 -14.32
C LYS A 103 18.68 9.79 -15.41
N GLU A 104 19.48 9.28 -16.34
CA GLU A 104 20.05 10.11 -17.40
C GLU A 104 18.98 10.64 -18.36
N THR A 105 18.02 9.82 -18.77
CA THR A 105 16.98 10.23 -19.72
C THR A 105 15.90 11.10 -19.10
N SER A 106 15.57 10.90 -17.82
CA SER A 106 14.45 11.59 -17.15
C SER A 106 14.89 12.74 -16.25
N MET A 107 16.12 12.73 -15.73
CA MET A 107 16.60 13.72 -14.75
C MET A 107 17.71 14.64 -15.28
N ARG A 108 18.12 14.51 -16.55
CA ARG A 108 19.14 15.36 -17.15
C ARG A 108 18.52 16.60 -17.82
N THR A 109 18.14 17.60 -17.02
CA THR A 109 17.93 18.99 -17.49
C THR A 109 18.10 20.05 -16.39
N LEU A 110 19.09 19.93 -15.49
CA LEU A 110 19.37 20.99 -14.50
C LEU A 110 20.88 21.29 -14.26
N ALA A 111 21.78 20.72 -15.07
CA ALA A 111 23.22 20.93 -14.90
C ALA A 111 23.91 21.34 -16.22
N MET A 112 23.24 22.18 -17.02
CA MET A 112 23.83 22.86 -18.16
C MET A 112 23.38 24.33 -18.15
N GLU A 113 23.78 25.04 -17.11
CA GLU A 113 23.98 26.50 -17.02
C GLU A 113 25.25 26.74 -16.19
#